data_AF-A0A2G2K1Z6-F1
#
_entry.id   AF-A0A2G2K1Z6-F1
#
_cell.length_a   1.000
_cell.length_b   1.000
_cell.length_c   1.000
_cell.angle_alpha   90.00
_cell.angle_beta   90.00
_cell.angle_gamma   90.00
#
_symmetry.space_group_name_H-M   'P 1'
#
loop_
_entity.id
_entity.type
_entity.pdbx_description
1 polymer ?
#
loop_
_entity_poly.entity_id
_entity_poly.type
_entity_poly.pdbx_seq_one_letter_code
_entity_poly.pdbx_strand_id
1 'polypeptide(L)' 'MPVSIKTLTEELESIKFQIRTYPTPIAGCDEQFDYLLAEQKRLAVLLSKNNSPDDKPILMDQ' A
#
# COMPACT_ATOMS: atom_id res chain seq x y z
N MET A 1 -13.91 14.25 8.55
CA MET A 1 -14.68 13.23 7.83
C MET A 1 -14.21 11.86 8.33
N PRO A 2 -15.07 10.97 8.85
CA PRO A 2 -14.64 9.63 9.24
C PRO A 2 -14.35 8.82 7.97
N VAL A 3 -13.08 8.43 7.78
CA VAL A 3 -12.67 7.53 6.70
C VAL A 3 -13.28 6.16 7.00
N SER A 4 -14.07 5.63 6.08
CA SER A 4 -14.74 4.33 6.26
C SER A 4 -13.82 3.20 5.84
N ILE A 5 -13.88 2.05 6.51
CA ILE A 5 -13.03 0.88 6.15
C ILE A 5 -13.23 0.48 4.68
N LYS A 6 -14.45 0.62 4.15
CA LYS A 6 -14.76 0.38 2.73
C LYS A 6 -13.92 1.25 1.79
N THR A 7 -13.77 2.54 2.10
CA THR A 7 -13.00 3.47 1.26
C THR A 7 -11.49 3.17 1.33
N LEU A 8 -10.99 2.70 2.47
CA LEU A 8 -9.58 2.27 2.59
C LEU A 8 -9.27 1.03 1.74
N THR A 9 -10.22 0.10 1.62
CA THR A 9 -10.05 -1.09 0.78
C THR A 9 -10.05 -0.73 -0.70
N GLU A 10 -10.96 0.15 -1.13
CA GLU A 10 -11.03 0.66 -2.52
C GLU A 10 -9.74 1.41 -2.90
N GLU A 11 -9.22 2.23 -1.98
CA GLU A 11 -7.98 2.97 -2.18
C GLU A 11 -6.76 2.02 -2.28
N LEU A 12 -6.72 0.98 -1.45
CA LEU A 12 -5.68 -0.05 -1.53
C LEU A 12 -5.73 -0.84 -2.85
N GLU A 13 -6.92 -1.16 -3.35
CA GLU A 13 -7.08 -1.82 -4.65
C GLU A 13 -6.64 -0.92 -5.81
N SER A 14 -6.96 0.37 -5.76
CA SER A 14 -6.51 1.35 -6.74
C SER A 14 -4.98 1.47 -6.78
N ILE A 15 -4.33 1.54 -5.62
CA ILE A 15 -2.86 1.60 -5.54
C ILE A 15 -2.21 0.30 -6.04
N LYS A 16 -2.77 -0.86 -5.68
CA LYS A 16 -2.31 -2.16 -6.21
C LYS A 16 -2.42 -2.24 -7.73
N PHE A 17 -3.51 -1.70 -8.29
CA PHE A 17 -3.68 -1.62 -9.73
C PHE A 17 -2.62 -0.72 -10.37
N GLN A 18 -2.41 0.48 -9.83
CA GLN A 18 -1.39 1.42 -10.31
C GLN A 18 0.00 0.80 -10.31
N ILE A 19 0.40 0.12 -9.23
CA ILE A 19 1.68 -0.61 -9.14
C ILE A 19 1.78 -1.69 -10.21
N ARG A 20 0.71 -2.47 -10.43
CA ARG A 20 0.69 -3.56 -11.41
C ARG A 20 0.79 -3.07 -12.85
N THR A 21 0.19 -1.92 -13.15
CA THR A 21 0.25 -1.30 -14.49
C THR A 21 1.40 -0.31 -14.64
N TYR A 22 2.20 -0.11 -13.59
CA TYR A 22 3.29 0.85 -13.60
C TYR A 22 4.36 0.41 -14.61
N PRO A 23 4.85 1.31 -15.48
CA PRO A 23 5.97 0.99 -16.35
C PRO A 23 7.19 0.57 -15.53
N THR A 24 8.11 -0.22 -16.08
CA THR A 24 9.26 -0.72 -15.32
C THR A 24 9.99 0.42 -14.59
N PRO A 25 9.95 0.47 -13.25
CA PRO A 25 10.49 1.60 -12.51
C PRO A 25 12.02 1.57 -12.57
N ILE A 26 12.63 2.75 -12.66
CA ILE A 26 14.08 2.89 -12.55
C ILE A 26 14.40 2.89 -11.05
N ALA A 27 14.98 1.79 -10.56
CA ALA A 27 15.31 1.64 -9.15
C ALA A 27 16.14 2.84 -8.64
N GLY A 28 15.67 3.46 -7.56
CA GLY A 28 16.34 4.61 -6.93
C GLY A 28 16.14 5.96 -7.63
N CYS A 29 15.33 6.05 -8.68
CA CYS A 29 15.01 7.30 -9.37
C CYS A 29 13.50 7.54 -9.54
N ASP A 30 12.67 6.58 -9.11
CA ASP A 30 11.22 6.61 -9.30
C ASP A 30 10.50 6.84 -7.97
N GLU A 31 10.58 8.08 -7.49
CA GLU A 31 9.95 8.50 -6.23
C GLU A 31 8.44 8.24 -6.23
N GLN A 32 7.80 8.21 -7.40
CA GLN A 32 6.38 7.91 -7.53
C GLN A 32 6.11 6.42 -7.26
N PHE A 33 6.93 5.51 -7.80
CA PHE A 33 6.80 4.10 -7.48
C PHE A 33 7.07 3.82 -6.00
N ASP A 34 8.10 4.46 -5.42
CA ASP A 34 8.41 4.35 -4.00
C ASP A 34 7.26 4.86 -3.12
N TYR A 35 6.62 5.97 -3.51
CA TYR A 35 5.43 6.49 -2.86
C TYR A 35 4.26 5.49 -2.92
N LEU A 36 3.99 4.89 -4.09
CA LEU A 36 2.92 3.90 -4.25
C LEU A 36 3.13 2.68 -3.34
N LEU A 37 4.38 2.20 -3.22
CA LEU A 37 4.72 1.10 -2.30
C LEU A 37 4.54 1.50 -0.82
N ALA A 38 4.95 2.71 -0.45
CA ALA A 38 4.78 3.23 0.90
C ALA A 38 3.31 3.37 1.27
N GLU A 39 2.48 3.90 0.37
CA GLU A 39 1.05 4.10 0.64
C GLU A 39 0.29 2.76 0.67
N GLN A 40 0.66 1.79 -0.19
CA GLN A 40 0.14 0.43 -0.08
C GLN A 40 0.38 -0.17 1.30
N LYS A 41 1.62 -0.05 1.82
CA LYS A 41 1.97 -0.53 3.17
C LYS A 41 1.17 0.21 4.24
N ARG A 42 1.05 1.53 4.13
CA ARG A 42 0.30 2.37 5.08
C ARG A 42 -1.17 1.96 5.17
N LEU A 43 -1.83 1.79 4.03
CA LEU A 43 -3.24 1.37 3.95
C LEU A 43 -3.45 -0.06 4.46
N ALA A 44 -2.54 -0.98 4.15
CA ALA A 44 -2.59 -2.34 4.69
C ALA A 44 -2.46 -2.35 6.24
N VAL A 45 -1.59 -1.50 6.79
CA VAL A 45 -1.45 -1.31 8.24
C VAL A 45 -2.71 -0.66 8.84
N LEU A 46 -3.32 0.32 8.17
CA LEU A 46 -4.57 0.93 8.63
C LEU A 46 -5.72 -0.08 8.64
N LEU A 47 -5.86 -0.89 7.59
CA LEU A 47 -6.89 -1.93 7.50
C LEU A 47 -6.72 -3.03 8.54
N SER A 48 -5.48 -3.46 8.81
CA SER A 48 -5.18 -4.45 9.86
C SER A 48 -5.42 -3.89 11.27
N LYS A 49 -5.05 -2.62 11.54
CA LYS A 49 -5.35 -1.95 12.83
C LYS A 49 -6.84 -1.86 13.11
N ASN A 50 -7.64 -1.57 12.08
CA ASN A 50 -9.10 -1.54 12.18
C ASN A 50 -9.75 -2.94 12.35
N ASN A 51 -8.99 -4.03 12.17
CA ASN A 51 -9.45 -5.42 12.34
C ASN A 51 -8.77 -6.20 13.50
N SER A 52 -7.93 -5.55 14.34
CA SER A 52 -7.00 -6.11 15.38
C SER A 52 -7.25 -7.53 15.96
N PRO A 53 -6.20 -8.31 16.38
CA PRO A 53 -4.76 -8.01 16.56
C PRO A 53 -3.80 -8.98 15.79
N ASP A 54 -2.48 -8.78 15.93
CA ASP A 54 -1.37 -9.68 15.56
C ASP A 54 -0.75 -9.60 14.15
N ASP A 55 0.19 -8.65 14.04
CA ASP A 55 1.59 -8.84 13.63
C ASP A 55 1.93 -9.90 12.56
N LYS A 56 2.35 -9.42 11.39
CA LYS A 56 3.59 -9.90 10.77
C LYS A 56 4.16 -8.82 9.85
N PRO A 57 5.23 -8.13 10.27
CA PRO A 57 6.00 -7.29 9.39
C PRO A 57 7.01 -8.14 8.60
N ILE A 58 7.32 -7.63 7.41
CA ILE A 58 8.51 -7.86 6.58
C ILE A 58 8.48 -9.09 5.67
N LEU A 59 8.31 -8.82 4.38
CA LEU A 59 9.17 -9.39 3.36
C LEU A 59 9.60 -8.27 2.40
N MET A 60 10.77 -7.70 2.70
CA MET A 60 11.59 -7.01 1.72
C MET A 60 12.55 -8.11 1.25
N ASP A 61 12.19 -8.78 0.14
CA ASP A 61 13.12 -9.71 -0.51
C ASP A 61 14.12 -8.92 -1.36
N GLN A 62 15.35 -9.43 -1.36
CA GLN A 62 16.61 -8.77 -1.72
C GLN A 62 16.76 -8.35 -3.18
#